data_AF-A0A536JB25-F1
#
_entry.id   AF-A0A536JB25-F1
#
_cell.length_a   1.000
_cell.length_b   1.000
_cell.length_c   1.000
_cell.angle_alpha   90.00
_cell.angle_beta   90.00
_cell.angle_gamma   90.00
#
_symmetry.space_group_name_H-M   'P 1'
#
loop_
_entity.id
_entity.type
_entity.pdbx_description
1 polymer ?
#
loop_
_entity_poly.entity_id
_entity_poly.type
_entity_poly.pdbx_seq_one_letter_code
_entity_poly.pdbx_strand_id
1 'polypeptide(L)'
;MDLKKAAIWALIGGVALFGATEFAPGFYGSWYALLNAIGFGVLLPVIASLHSRHEPLRRSGAVLGTIAGTCVVLVGLAGAPETNPASLVVRTVWWWTIGKMWAETNILPRAFGWITMVGAILFALVGGISALGSSVDASPDLALRLLFSAWLVVLAALMWPRRPVA
;
A
#
# COMPACT_ATOMS: atom_id res chain seq x y z
N MET A 1 17.98 2.85 8.20
CA MET A 1 17.65 3.85 7.15
C MET A 1 16.97 5.03 7.83
N ASP A 2 17.26 6.26 7.40
CA ASP A 2 16.74 7.48 8.03
C ASP A 2 15.23 7.63 7.76
N LEU A 3 14.44 7.88 8.81
CA LEU A 3 12.97 7.92 8.74
C LEU A 3 12.48 8.99 7.75
N LYS A 4 13.25 10.07 7.64
CA LYS A 4 13.03 11.13 6.65
C LYS A 4 13.12 10.61 5.22
N LYS A 5 14.10 9.74 4.91
CA LYS A 5 14.23 9.14 3.57
C LYS A 5 13.05 8.23 3.27
N ALA A 6 12.61 7.43 4.23
CA ALA A 6 11.44 6.57 4.07
C ALA A 6 10.15 7.40 3.88
N ALA A 7 9.98 8.52 4.59
CA ALA A 7 8.86 9.43 4.37
C ALA A 7 8.86 10.02 2.95
N ILE A 8 10.02 10.40 2.42
CA ILE A 8 10.18 10.89 1.04
C ILE A 8 9.77 9.80 0.03
N TRP A 9 10.23 8.56 0.22
CA TRP A 9 9.83 7.45 -0.66
C TRP A 9 8.33 7.17 -0.61
N ALA A 10 7.71 7.23 0.56
CA ALA A 10 6.26 7.07 0.70
C ALA A 10 5.50 8.20 -0.03
N LEU A 11 5.99 9.44 0.07
CA LEU A 11 5.40 10.58 -0.62
C LEU A 11 5.53 10.44 -2.15
N ILE A 12 6.72 10.08 -2.65
CA ILE A 12 6.95 9.84 -4.08
C ILE A 12 5.99 8.74 -4.58
N GLY A 13 5.83 7.67 -3.80
CA GLY A 13 4.92 6.59 -4.14
C GLY A 13 3.47 7.06 -4.23
N GLY A 14 3.01 7.82 -3.23
CA GLY A 14 1.65 8.37 -3.20
C GLY A 14 1.36 9.32 -4.36
N VAL A 15 2.30 10.23 -4.66
CA VAL A 15 2.18 11.18 -5.79
C VAL A 15 2.22 10.47 -7.14
N ALA A 16 3.08 9.45 -7.30
CA ALA A 16 3.15 8.68 -8.54
C ALA A 16 1.83 7.93 -8.81
N LEU A 17 1.25 7.31 -7.77
CA LEU A 17 -0.03 6.61 -7.89
C LEU A 17 -1.21 7.55 -8.11
N PHE A 18 -1.16 8.75 -7.51
CA PHE A 18 -2.14 9.80 -7.80
C PHE A 18 -2.01 10.27 -9.25
N GLY A 19 -0.79 10.59 -9.71
CA GLY A 19 -0.55 10.97 -11.10
C GLY A 19 -1.02 9.90 -12.08
N ALA A 20 -0.87 8.61 -11.74
CA ALA A 20 -1.35 7.51 -12.57
C ALA A 20 -2.88 7.53 -12.79
N THR A 21 -3.68 8.14 -11.91
CA THR A 21 -5.14 8.22 -12.11
C THR A 21 -5.52 9.19 -13.24
N GLU A 22 -4.67 10.17 -13.53
CA GLU A 22 -4.87 11.12 -14.63
C GLU A 22 -4.56 10.51 -16.00
N PHE A 23 -3.78 9.42 -16.02
CA PHE A 23 -3.40 8.72 -17.25
C PHE A 23 -4.22 7.44 -17.41
N ALA A 24 -5.35 7.51 -18.14
CA ALA A 24 -6.15 6.33 -18.41
C ALA A 24 -5.33 5.28 -19.22
N PRO A 25 -5.45 3.97 -18.91
CA PRO A 25 -4.70 2.91 -19.60
C PRO A 25 -4.94 2.86 -21.12
N GLY A 26 -6.06 3.42 -21.60
CA GLY A 26 -6.41 3.49 -23.03
C GLY A 26 -5.81 4.66 -23.82
N PHE A 27 -5.33 5.73 -23.17
CA PHE A 27 -4.78 6.92 -23.85
C PHE A 27 -3.26 7.06 -23.66
N TYR A 28 -2.75 6.76 -22.46
CA TYR A 28 -1.32 6.90 -22.11
C TYR A 28 -0.81 5.68 -21.34
N GLY A 29 -1.02 4.48 -21.89
CA GLY A 29 -0.71 3.20 -21.22
C GLY A 29 0.74 3.04 -20.74
N SER A 30 1.72 3.60 -21.46
CA SER A 30 3.14 3.55 -21.05
C SER A 30 3.43 4.41 -19.83
N TRP A 31 2.87 5.62 -19.75
CA TRP A 31 2.98 6.51 -18.58
C TRP A 31 2.24 5.95 -17.38
N TYR A 32 1.05 5.40 -17.61
CA TYR A 32 0.29 4.70 -16.59
C TYR A 32 1.08 3.52 -16.00
N ALA A 33 1.69 2.68 -16.83
CA ALA A 33 2.51 1.56 -16.36
C ALA A 33 3.77 2.04 -15.61
N LEU A 34 4.44 3.08 -16.12
CA LEU A 34 5.63 3.65 -15.49
C LEU A 34 5.34 4.23 -14.10
N LEU A 35 4.26 5.02 -13.97
CA LEU A 35 3.89 5.65 -12.70
C LEU A 35 3.42 4.61 -11.66
N ASN A 36 2.69 3.58 -12.09
CA ASN A 36 2.36 2.45 -11.22
C ASN A 36 3.63 1.69 -10.80
N ALA A 37 4.57 1.41 -11.71
CA ALA A 37 5.81 0.73 -11.39
C ALA A 37 6.67 1.52 -10.38
N ILE A 38 6.73 2.86 -10.52
CA ILE A 38 7.41 3.73 -9.56
C ILE A 38 6.67 3.69 -8.22
N GLY A 39 5.36 3.93 -8.23
CA GLY A 39 4.50 3.99 -7.05
C GLY A 39 4.57 2.74 -6.18
N PHE A 40 4.48 1.59 -6.84
CA PHE A 40 4.59 0.28 -6.22
C PHE A 40 6.06 -0.08 -5.88
N GLY A 41 7.02 0.22 -6.75
CA GLY A 41 8.43 -0.12 -6.53
C GLY A 41 9.03 0.57 -5.29
N VAL A 42 8.64 1.80 -4.99
CA VAL A 42 9.17 2.57 -3.85
C VAL A 42 8.55 2.20 -2.49
N LEU A 43 7.54 1.31 -2.44
CA LEU A 43 6.99 0.79 -1.18
C LEU A 43 8.00 -0.05 -0.39
N LEU A 44 8.85 -0.80 -1.08
CA LEU A 44 9.86 -1.67 -0.49
C LEU A 44 10.78 -0.95 0.52
N PRO A 45 11.46 0.16 0.14
CA PRO A 45 12.33 0.88 1.06
C PRO A 45 11.58 1.50 2.26
N VAL A 46 10.30 1.86 2.10
CA VAL A 46 9.45 2.39 3.17
C VAL A 46 9.14 1.31 4.20
N ILE A 47 8.68 0.15 3.73
CA ILE A 47 8.30 -0.98 4.59
C ILE A 47 9.52 -1.58 5.28
N ALA A 48 10.64 -1.71 4.56
CA ALA A 48 11.90 -2.17 5.14
C ALA A 48 12.37 -1.25 6.28
N SER A 49 12.20 0.06 6.12
CA SER A 49 12.53 1.04 7.15
C SER A 49 11.64 0.90 8.40
N LEU A 50 10.33 0.68 8.22
CA LEU A 50 9.40 0.45 9.34
C LEU A 50 9.65 -0.89 10.05
N HIS A 51 9.91 -1.97 9.32
CA HIS A 51 10.20 -3.28 9.92
C HIS A 51 11.53 -3.29 10.67
N SER A 52 12.54 -2.54 10.22
CA SER A 52 13.82 -2.44 10.95
C SER A 52 13.70 -1.88 12.37
N ARG A 53 12.59 -1.20 12.68
CA ARG A 53 12.27 -0.65 14.01
C ARG A 53 11.54 -1.62 14.94
N HIS A 54 11.07 -2.77 14.45
CA HIS A 54 10.46 -3.78 15.32
C HIS A 54 11.53 -4.67 15.97
N GLU A 55 11.93 -4.36 17.20
CA GLU A 55 12.82 -5.19 18.04
C GLU A 55 12.41 -6.69 18.07
N PRO A 56 11.12 -7.04 18.24
CA PRO A 56 10.70 -8.45 18.33
C PRO A 56 10.65 -9.17 16.97
N LEU A 57 10.36 -8.46 15.87
CA LEU A 57 10.25 -9.05 14.52
C LEU A 57 11.58 -9.12 13.77
N ARG A 58 12.62 -8.36 14.19
CA ARG A 58 13.98 -8.48 13.62
C ARG A 58 14.54 -9.90 13.63
N ARG A 59 13.99 -10.81 14.44
CA ARG A 59 14.40 -12.22 14.55
C ARG A 59 13.45 -13.21 13.85
N SER A 60 12.34 -12.77 13.27
CA SER A 60 11.29 -13.66 12.76
C SER A 60 11.20 -13.64 11.24
N GLY A 61 11.02 -14.83 10.63
CA GLY A 61 10.76 -15.02 9.19
C GLY A 61 9.54 -14.25 8.67
N ALA A 62 8.72 -13.67 9.57
CA ALA A 62 7.64 -12.75 9.23
C ALA A 62 8.11 -11.51 8.46
N VAL A 63 9.31 -10.96 8.73
CA VAL A 63 9.87 -9.80 7.98
C VAL A 63 10.15 -10.19 6.53
N LEU A 64 10.74 -11.37 6.32
CA LEU A 64 10.96 -11.93 4.98
C LEU A 64 9.62 -12.28 4.31
N GLY A 65 8.62 -12.75 5.07
CA GLY A 65 7.28 -13.04 4.59
C GLY A 65 6.50 -11.80 4.14
N THR A 66 6.59 -10.68 4.85
CA THR A 66 5.95 -9.42 4.41
C THR A 66 6.72 -8.76 3.28
N ILE A 67 8.05 -8.81 3.26
CA ILE A 67 8.84 -8.29 2.14
C ILE A 67 8.63 -9.14 0.89
N ALA A 68 8.72 -10.47 0.99
CA ALA A 68 8.46 -11.38 -0.13
C ALA A 68 7.00 -11.32 -0.56
N GLY A 69 6.06 -11.24 0.40
CA GLY A 69 4.64 -10.99 0.12
C GLY A 69 4.48 -9.70 -0.67
N THR A 70 5.07 -8.59 -0.21
CA THR A 70 5.05 -7.31 -0.92
C THR A 70 5.70 -7.41 -2.30
N CYS A 71 6.84 -8.07 -2.46
CA CYS A 71 7.46 -8.30 -3.77
C CYS A 71 6.54 -9.09 -4.73
N VAL A 72 5.90 -10.16 -4.24
CA VAL A 72 4.95 -10.98 -5.02
C VAL A 72 3.68 -10.19 -5.37
N VAL A 73 3.19 -9.36 -4.44
CA VAL A 73 2.07 -8.43 -4.66
C VAL A 73 2.41 -7.44 -5.77
N LEU A 74 3.54 -6.76 -5.67
CA LEU A 74 3.93 -5.66 -6.57
C LEU A 74 4.27 -6.16 -7.97
N VAL A 75 4.94 -7.32 -8.08
CA VAL A 75 5.25 -7.96 -9.37
C VAL A 75 3.98 -8.55 -10.01
N GLY A 76 3.04 -9.09 -9.22
CA GLY A 76 1.77 -9.60 -9.73
C GLY A 76 0.76 -8.51 -10.13
N LEU A 77 0.83 -7.31 -9.52
CA LEU A 77 -0.09 -6.19 -9.75
C LEU A 77 0.32 -5.25 -10.87
N ALA A 78 1.60 -5.19 -11.23
CA ALA A 78 2.07 -4.23 -12.25
C ALA A 78 1.45 -4.45 -13.64
N GLY A 79 0.82 -5.60 -13.90
CA GLY A 79 0.14 -5.91 -15.17
C GLY A 79 -1.33 -6.31 -15.07
N ALA A 80 -1.93 -6.33 -13.87
CA ALA A 80 -3.30 -6.79 -13.67
C ALA A 80 -4.26 -5.62 -13.38
N PRO A 81 -5.53 -5.68 -13.84
CA PRO A 81 -6.55 -4.73 -13.42
C PRO A 81 -6.64 -4.65 -11.89
N GLU A 82 -6.88 -3.47 -11.30
CA GLU A 82 -6.97 -3.33 -9.83
C GLU A 82 -8.16 -4.12 -9.26
N THR A 83 -9.15 -4.42 -10.10
CA THR A 83 -10.33 -5.23 -9.78
C THR A 83 -10.08 -6.73 -9.86
N ASN A 84 -8.87 -7.17 -10.27
CA ASN A 84 -8.53 -8.58 -10.35
C ASN A 84 -8.74 -9.23 -8.97
N PRO A 85 -9.59 -10.27 -8.83
CA PRO A 85 -9.88 -10.88 -7.54
C PRO A 85 -8.62 -11.37 -6.80
N ALA A 86 -7.63 -11.90 -7.52
CA ALA A 86 -6.38 -12.35 -6.92
C ALA A 86 -5.58 -11.18 -6.33
N SER A 87 -5.54 -10.03 -7.01
CA SER A 87 -4.83 -8.85 -6.52
C SER A 87 -5.51 -8.24 -5.30
N LEU A 88 -6.84 -8.27 -5.24
CA LEU A 88 -7.65 -7.80 -4.12
C LEU A 88 -7.52 -8.68 -2.87
N VAL A 89 -7.49 -10.01 -3.03
CA VAL A 89 -7.19 -10.95 -1.93
C VAL A 89 -5.80 -10.68 -1.37
N VAL A 90 -4.83 -10.50 -2.26
CA VAL A 90 -3.44 -10.25 -1.87
C VAL A 90 -3.31 -8.90 -1.13
N ARG A 91 -3.96 -7.83 -1.61
CA ARG A 91 -4.02 -6.52 -0.93
C ARG A 91 -4.72 -6.61 0.43
N THR A 92 -5.81 -7.38 0.52
CA THR A 92 -6.52 -7.66 1.79
C THR A 92 -5.56 -8.25 2.81
N VAL A 93 -4.91 -9.36 2.47
CA VAL A 93 -4.00 -10.07 3.40
C VAL A 93 -2.87 -9.15 3.81
N TRP A 94 -2.32 -8.38 2.88
CA TRP A 94 -1.23 -7.46 3.16
C TRP A 94 -1.63 -6.31 4.10
N TRP A 95 -2.69 -5.56 3.78
CA TRP A 95 -3.19 -4.45 4.61
C TRP A 95 -3.60 -4.91 6.00
N TRP A 96 -4.24 -6.08 6.09
CA TRP A 96 -4.58 -6.69 7.36
C TRP A 96 -3.32 -6.96 8.21
N THR A 97 -2.30 -7.57 7.60
CA THR A 97 -1.08 -7.97 8.30
C THR A 97 -0.29 -6.75 8.79
N ILE A 98 -0.07 -5.74 7.94
CA ILE A 98 0.65 -4.52 8.34
C ILE A 98 -0.15 -3.69 9.35
N GLY A 99 -1.47 -3.57 9.16
CA GLY A 99 -2.34 -2.83 10.07
C GLY A 99 -2.35 -3.45 11.47
N LYS A 100 -2.44 -4.78 11.55
CA LYS A 100 -2.37 -5.52 12.81
C LYS A 100 -1.03 -5.31 13.50
N MET A 101 0.07 -5.44 12.77
CA MET A 101 1.41 -5.19 13.33
C MET A 101 1.48 -3.78 13.93
N TRP A 102 1.02 -2.76 13.23
CA TRP A 102 1.08 -1.38 13.73
C TRP A 102 0.15 -1.13 14.92
N ALA A 103 -1.03 -1.74 14.94
CA ALA A 103 -1.97 -1.65 16.06
C ALA A 103 -1.39 -2.27 17.35
N GLU A 104 -0.63 -3.36 17.22
CA GLU A 104 -0.06 -4.10 18.36
C GLU A 104 1.26 -3.52 18.86
N THR A 105 2.10 -2.96 17.98
CA THR A 105 3.50 -2.60 18.34
C THR A 105 3.78 -1.12 18.52
N ASN A 106 2.79 -0.24 18.31
CA ASN A 106 2.94 1.22 18.47
C ASN A 106 4.02 1.89 17.61
N ILE A 107 4.51 1.24 16.54
CA ILE A 107 5.47 1.87 15.64
C ILE A 107 4.86 3.05 14.89
N LEU A 108 3.56 2.96 14.60
CA LEU A 108 2.70 4.05 14.14
C LEU A 108 1.52 4.20 15.12
N PRO A 109 0.75 5.31 15.07
CA PRO A 109 -0.43 5.46 15.91
C PRO A 109 -1.38 4.26 15.78
N ARG A 110 -1.81 3.67 16.90
CA ARG A 110 -2.67 2.48 16.89
C ARG A 110 -3.91 2.63 16.02
N ALA A 111 -4.53 3.81 16.07
CA ALA A 111 -5.70 4.14 15.26
C ALA A 111 -5.43 3.96 13.75
N PHE A 112 -4.23 4.33 13.28
CA PHE A 112 -3.85 4.13 11.88
C PHE A 112 -3.68 2.66 11.51
N GLY A 113 -3.17 1.84 12.45
CA GLY A 113 -3.16 0.38 12.31
C GLY A 113 -4.56 -0.20 12.14
N TRP A 114 -5.49 0.17 13.02
CA TRP A 114 -6.90 -0.24 12.93
C TRP A 114 -7.57 0.21 11.63
N ILE A 115 -7.38 1.47 11.22
CA ILE A 115 -7.92 2.00 9.95
C ILE A 115 -7.38 1.19 8.76
N THR A 116 -6.09 0.84 8.77
CA THR A 116 -5.49 0.01 7.71
C THR A 116 -6.09 -1.40 7.69
N MET A 117 -6.38 -2.00 8.85
CA MET A 117 -7.09 -3.28 8.93
C MET A 117 -8.53 -3.20 8.41
N VAL A 118 -9.26 -2.15 8.73
CA VAL A 118 -10.62 -1.94 8.19
C VAL A 118 -10.57 -1.73 6.68
N GLY A 119 -9.57 -1.01 6.17
CA GLY A 119 -9.31 -0.87 4.74
C GLY A 119 -9.07 -2.22 4.04
N ALA A 120 -8.44 -3.18 4.72
CA ALA A 120 -8.28 -4.54 4.20
C ALA A 120 -9.62 -5.21 3.89
N ILE A 121 -10.63 -5.02 4.74
CA ILE A 121 -11.97 -5.60 4.57
C ILE A 121 -12.64 -5.05 3.30
N LEU A 122 -12.42 -3.76 2.98
CA LEU A 122 -12.94 -3.17 1.74
C LEU A 122 -12.38 -3.86 0.50
N PHE A 123 -11.08 -4.20 0.47
CA PHE A 123 -10.50 -4.96 -0.64
C PHE A 123 -11.11 -6.36 -0.75
N ALA A 124 -11.37 -7.04 0.38
CA ALA A 124 -11.99 -8.37 0.40
C ALA A 124 -13.43 -8.33 -0.15
N LEU A 125 -14.19 -7.31 0.24
CA LEU A 125 -15.57 -7.10 -0.21
C LEU A 125 -15.61 -6.82 -1.71
N VAL A 126 -14.76 -5.91 -2.21
CA VAL A 126 -14.67 -5.63 -3.65
C VAL A 126 -14.21 -6.89 -4.41
N GLY A 127 -13.27 -7.67 -3.86
CA GLY A 127 -12.82 -8.93 -4.46
C GLY A 127 -13.92 -9.97 -4.57
N GLY A 128 -14.72 -10.14 -3.51
CA GLY A 128 -15.86 -11.06 -3.50
C GLY A 128 -16.95 -10.65 -4.49
N ILE A 129 -17.28 -9.36 -4.56
CA ILE A 129 -18.27 -8.83 -5.53
C ILE A 129 -17.77 -9.03 -6.97
N SER A 130 -16.51 -8.71 -7.25
CA SER A 130 -15.89 -8.91 -8.58
C SER A 130 -15.87 -10.38 -8.99
N ALA A 131 -15.63 -11.30 -8.05
CA ALA A 131 -15.62 -12.74 -8.32
C ALA A 131 -17.02 -13.32 -8.63
N LEU A 132 -18.09 -12.66 -8.16
CA LEU A 132 -19.48 -13.08 -8.37
C LEU A 132 -20.08 -12.55 -9.69
N GLY A 133 -19.30 -11.84 -10.51
CA GLY A 133 -19.66 -11.52 -11.90
C GLY A 133 -20.64 -10.37 -12.09
N SER A 134 -20.97 -9.60 -11.04
CA SER A 134 -21.75 -8.37 -11.22
C SER A 134 -20.85 -7.29 -11.83
N SER A 135 -21.11 -6.95 -13.09
CA SER A 135 -20.53 -5.79 -13.77
C SER A 135 -20.95 -4.51 -13.04
N VAL A 136 -20.15 -4.09 -12.06
CA VAL A 136 -20.32 -2.78 -11.42
C VAL A 136 -19.73 -1.75 -12.38
N ASP A 137 -20.61 -1.01 -13.07
CA ASP A 137 -20.27 0.02 -14.07
C ASP A 137 -19.44 1.20 -13.53
N ALA A 138 -19.31 1.32 -12.21
CA ALA A 138 -18.34 2.22 -11.58
C ALA A 138 -17.06 1.43 -11.29
N SER A 139 -16.04 1.54 -12.16
CA SER A 139 -14.77 0.81 -12.00
C SER A 139 -14.20 1.07 -10.59
N PRO A 140 -14.25 0.09 -9.67
CA PRO A 140 -13.73 0.24 -8.31
C PRO A 140 -12.23 0.60 -8.30
N ASP A 141 -11.57 0.33 -9.42
CA ASP A 141 -10.18 0.60 -9.74
C ASP A 141 -9.74 2.02 -9.33
N LEU A 142 -10.47 3.07 -9.75
CA LEU A 142 -10.12 4.46 -9.43
C LEU A 142 -10.20 4.72 -7.92
N ALA A 143 -11.29 4.28 -7.28
CA ALA A 143 -11.49 4.49 -5.84
C ALA A 143 -10.41 3.77 -5.00
N LEU A 144 -10.05 2.55 -5.40
CA LEU A 144 -9.00 1.77 -4.73
C LEU A 144 -7.62 2.40 -4.90
N ARG A 145 -7.32 3.00 -6.07
CA ARG A 145 -6.07 3.74 -6.28
C ARG A 145 -5.98 5.01 -5.47
N LEU A 146 -7.05 5.80 -5.44
CA LEU A 146 -7.10 7.01 -4.63
C LEU A 146 -6.98 6.68 -3.15
N LEU A 147 -7.63 5.61 -2.68
CA LEU A 147 -7.47 5.11 -1.32
C LEU A 147 -6.01 4.75 -1.02
N PHE A 148 -5.36 4.02 -1.92
CA PHE A 148 -3.99 3.58 -1.75
C PHE A 148 -2.98 4.74 -1.80
N SER A 149 -3.19 5.70 -2.69
CA SER A 149 -2.41 6.94 -2.77
C SER A 149 -2.56 7.77 -1.49
N ALA A 150 -3.79 8.01 -1.04
CA ALA A 150 -4.06 8.74 0.19
C ALA A 150 -3.40 8.08 1.40
N TRP A 151 -3.46 6.75 1.47
CA TRP A 151 -2.80 5.98 2.53
C TRP A 151 -1.27 6.19 2.55
N LEU A 152 -0.62 6.22 1.38
CA LEU A 152 0.83 6.52 1.28
C LEU A 152 1.16 7.95 1.71
N VAL A 153 0.33 8.94 1.36
CA VAL A 153 0.52 10.34 1.78
C VAL A 153 0.39 10.48 3.30
N VAL A 154 -0.61 9.85 3.91
CA VAL A 154 -0.77 9.84 5.37
C VAL A 154 0.41 9.15 6.04
N LEU A 155 0.88 8.03 5.50
CA LEU A 155 2.04 7.32 6.01
C LEU A 155 3.31 8.17 5.94
N ALA A 156 3.53 8.90 4.84
CA ALA A 156 4.62 9.86 4.71
C ALA A 156 4.55 10.96 5.79
N ALA A 157 3.36 11.52 6.04
CA ALA A 157 3.15 12.54 7.05
C ALA A 157 3.39 12.02 8.48
N LEU A 158 3.02 10.77 8.77
CA LEU A 158 3.27 10.12 10.06
C LEU A 158 4.76 9.82 10.29
N MET A 159 5.50 9.50 9.23
CA MET A 159 6.93 9.23 9.29
C MET A 159 7.78 10.51 9.25
N TRP A 160 7.20 11.66 8.89
CA TRP A 160 7.94 12.90 8.83
C TRP A 160 8.46 13.30 10.22
N PRO A 161 9.75 13.65 10.37
CA PRO A 161 10.28 14.09 11.65
C PRO A 161 9.50 15.30 12.17
N ARG A 162 8.79 15.14 13.29
CA ARG A 162 8.20 16.27 14.02
C ARG A 162 9.31 16.90 14.87
N ARG A 163 9.48 18.23 14.79
CA ARG A 163 10.41 18.94 15.69
C ARG A 163 10.03 18.61 17.14
N PRO A 164 10.99 18.39 18.05
CA PRO A 164 10.68 18.40 19.47
C PRO A 164 10.06 19.76 19.80
N VAL A 165 8.86 19.75 20.36
CA VAL A 165 8.30 20.95 20.97
C VAL A 165 9.18 21.21 22.20
N ALA A 166 9.88 22.34 22.17
CA ALA A 166 10.76 22.80 23.24
C ALA A 166 9.96 23.16 24.48
#